data_AF-A0A920VF10-F1
#
_entry.id   AF-A0A920VF10-F1
#
_cell.length_a   1.000
_cell.length_b   1.000
_cell.length_c   1.000
_cell.angle_alpha   90.00
_cell.angle_beta   90.00
_cell.angle_gamma   90.00
#
_symmetry.space_group_name_H-M   'P 1'
#
loop_
_entity.id
_entity.type
_entity.pdbx_description
1 polymer ?
#
loop_
_entity_poly.entity_id
_entity_poly.type
_entity_poly.pdbx_seq_one_letter_code
_entity_poly.pdbx_strand_id
1 'polypeptide(L)'
;MVITADVGYRRGNEVDLKGICDETVKDMDLVEKVVVWSRKGAPENPSAKDVDFNQLMAESSIHCPAEEMDSEDPLYFYTPVGRRYP
;
A
#
# COMPACT_ATOMS: atom_id res chain seq x y z
N MET A 1 3.16 -2.74 7.30
CA MET A 1 2.11 -2.88 6.27
C MET A 1 2.41 -1.93 5.11
N VAL A 2 2.11 -2.33 3.88
CA VAL A 2 2.17 -1.48 2.68
C VAL A 2 0.78 -1.39 2.06
N ILE A 3 0.41 -0.25 1.50
CA ILE A 3 -0.81 -0.06 0.71
C ILE A 3 -0.40 0.33 -0.70
N THR A 4 -0.86 -0.41 -1.70
CA THR A 4 -0.54 -0.18 -3.13
C THR A 4 -1.73 -0.53 -4.02
N ALA A 5 -1.55 -0.41 -5.34
CA ALA A 5 -2.49 -0.90 -6.35
C ALA A 5 -1.80 -1.95 -7.23
N ASP A 6 -2.59 -2.67 -8.04
CA ASP A 6 -2.08 -3.52 -9.11
C ASP A 6 -1.26 -2.69 -10.12
N VAL A 7 -1.86 -1.62 -10.65
CA VAL A 7 -1.25 -0.71 -11.61
C VAL A 7 -1.56 0.75 -11.30
N GLY A 8 -0.66 1.64 -11.71
CA GLY A 8 -0.90 3.07 -11.81
C GLY A 8 -1.07 3.49 -13.27
N TYR A 9 -1.94 4.45 -13.55
CA TYR A 9 -2.05 5.05 -14.88
C TYR A 9 -1.37 6.42 -14.89
N ARG A 10 -0.33 6.59 -15.70
CA ARG A 10 0.37 7.86 -15.86
C ARG A 10 0.56 8.19 -17.33
N ARG A 11 -0.04 9.29 -17.78
CA ARG A 11 0.00 9.75 -19.19
C ARG A 11 -0.44 8.67 -20.18
N GLY A 12 -1.46 7.89 -19.83
CA GLY A 12 -2.00 6.82 -20.67
C GLY A 12 -1.22 5.50 -20.59
N ASN A 13 -0.04 5.47 -19.95
CA ASN A 13 0.73 4.26 -19.76
C ASN A 13 0.44 3.63 -18.39
N GLU A 14 0.50 2.30 -18.35
CA GLU A 14 0.48 1.52 -17.11
C GLU A 14 1.85 1.56 -16.43
N VAL A 15 1.83 1.64 -15.10
CA VAL A 15 2.97 1.48 -14.20
C VAL A 15 2.66 0.28 -13.33
N ASP A 16 3.48 -0.77 -13.39
CA ASP A 16 3.33 -1.97 -12.59
C ASP A 16 3.70 -1.71 -11.13
N LEU A 17 2.72 -1.32 -10.32
CA LEU A 17 2.95 -0.95 -8.92
C LEU A 17 3.08 -2.20 -8.04
N LYS A 18 2.34 -3.27 -8.36
CA LYS A 18 2.39 -4.51 -7.60
C LYS A 18 3.69 -5.26 -7.82
N GLY A 19 4.17 -5.39 -9.06
CA GLY A 19 5.45 -6.04 -9.34
C GLY A 19 6.61 -5.37 -8.61
N ILE A 20 6.67 -4.03 -8.65
CA ILE A 20 7.68 -3.25 -7.91
C ILE A 20 7.57 -3.47 -6.40
N CYS A 21 6.34 -3.48 -5.87
CA CYS A 21 6.09 -3.73 -4.46
C CYS A 21 6.57 -5.12 -4.05
N ASP A 22 6.22 -6.16 -4.82
CA ASP A 22 6.56 -7.55 -4.54
C ASP A 22 8.06 -7.80 -4.51
N GLU A 23 8.80 -7.26 -5.48
CA GLU A 23 10.26 -7.32 -5.49
C GLU A 23 10.86 -6.66 -4.24
N THR A 24 10.27 -5.56 -3.77
CA THR A 24 10.78 -4.80 -2.62
C THR A 24 10.47 -5.50 -1.28
N VAL A 25 9.27 -6.05 -1.11
CA VAL A 25 8.82 -6.62 0.18
C VAL A 25 9.24 -8.07 0.39
N LYS A 26 9.75 -8.74 -0.65
CA LYS A 26 10.22 -10.13 -0.60
C LYS A 26 11.25 -10.37 0.49
N ASP A 27 12.19 -9.44 0.65
CA ASP A 27 13.31 -9.52 1.60
C ASP A 27 13.07 -8.70 2.88
N MET A 28 11.82 -8.25 3.12
CA MET A 28 11.45 -7.44 4.28
C MET A 28 10.53 -8.21 5.24
N ASP A 29 11.11 -8.68 6.35
CA ASP A 29 10.38 -9.40 7.39
C ASP A 29 9.38 -8.51 8.16
N LEU A 30 9.66 -7.20 8.27
CA LEU A 30 8.78 -6.23 8.94
C LEU A 30 7.46 -6.00 8.18
N VAL A 31 7.40 -6.32 6.89
CA VAL A 31 6.19 -6.16 6.09
C VAL A 31 5.38 -7.46 6.14
N GLU A 32 4.38 -7.47 7.02
CA GLU A 32 3.48 -8.61 7.19
C GLU A 32 2.30 -8.64 6.20
N LYS A 33 1.81 -7.45 5.80
CA LYS A 33 0.63 -7.29 4.94
C LYS A 33 0.86 -6.26 3.85
N VAL A 34 0.37 -6.56 2.64
CA VAL A 34 0.30 -5.67 1.48
C VAL A 34 -1.16 -5.56 1.07
N VAL A 35 -1.77 -4.41 1.31
CA VAL A 35 -3.14 -4.13 0.85
C VAL A 35 -3.09 -3.69 -0.60
N VAL A 36 -3.79 -4.41 -1.47
CA VAL A 36 -3.74 -4.20 -2.92
C VAL A 36 -5.10 -3.74 -3.42
N TRP A 37 -5.14 -2.58 -4.06
CA TRP A 37 -6.30 -2.10 -4.78
C TRP A 37 -6.24 -2.50 -6.26
N SER A 38 -7.21 -3.30 -6.70
CA SER A 38 -7.34 -3.81 -8.07
C SER A 38 -7.97 -2.76 -8.99
N ARG A 39 -7.16 -2.05 -9.78
CA ARG A 39 -7.59 -1.02 -10.76
C ARG A 39 -7.78 -1.56 -12.17
N LYS A 40 -6.97 -2.52 -12.58
CA LYS A 40 -7.06 -3.23 -13.87
C LYS A 40 -7.74 -4.58 -13.72
N GLY A 41 -7.50 -5.25 -12.59
CA GLY A 41 -8.11 -6.54 -12.25
C GLY A 41 -7.47 -7.14 -11.00
N ALA A 42 -8.05 -8.20 -10.46
CA ALA A 42 -7.40 -8.92 -9.36
C ALA A 42 -6.03 -9.44 -9.81
N PRO A 43 -4.98 -9.37 -8.98
CA PRO A 43 -3.69 -9.93 -9.32
C PRO A 43 -3.82 -11.43 -9.60
N GLU A 44 -3.19 -11.91 -10.68
CA GLU A 44 -3.31 -13.32 -11.10
C GLU A 44 -2.76 -14.30 -10.05
N ASN A 45 -1.69 -13.90 -9.35
CA ASN A 45 -1.02 -14.71 -8.33
C ASN A 45 -0.77 -13.88 -7.06
N PRO A 46 -1.78 -13.72 -6.18
CA PRO A 46 -1.60 -13.02 -4.92
C PRO A 46 -0.62 -13.76 -4.00
N SER A 47 0.23 -13.01 -3.31
CA SER A 47 1.12 -13.53 -2.28
C SER A 47 0.37 -13.83 -0.98
N ALA A 48 0.96 -14.63 -0.09
CA ALA A 48 0.39 -14.86 1.25
C ALA A 48 0.31 -13.58 2.12
N LYS A 49 1.06 -12.51 1.75
CA LYS A 49 1.01 -11.21 2.41
C LYS A 49 -0.09 -10.31 1.84
N ASP A 50 -0.67 -10.66 0.70
CA ASP A 50 -1.59 -9.78 -0.02
C ASP A 50 -2.99 -9.81 0.60
N VAL A 51 -3.61 -8.63 0.68
CA VAL A 51 -4.98 -8.45 1.15
C VAL A 51 -5.74 -7.62 0.12
N ASP A 52 -6.89 -8.13 -0.34
CA ASP A 52 -7.73 -7.43 -1.32
C ASP A 52 -8.42 -6.22 -0.66
N PHE A 53 -8.14 -5.02 -1.20
CA PHE A 53 -8.72 -3.78 -0.70
C PHE A 53 -10.26 -3.74 -0.83
N ASN A 54 -10.81 -4.22 -1.95
CA ASN A 54 -12.26 -4.17 -2.18
C ASN A 54 -12.99 -5.09 -1.21
N GLN A 55 -12.42 -6.27 -0.90
CA GLN A 55 -12.96 -7.15 0.12
C GLN A 55 -12.93 -6.49 1.50
N LEU A 56 -11.80 -5.90 1.89
CA LEU A 56 -11.69 -5.15 3.15
C LEU A 56 -12.75 -4.07 3.27
N MET A 57 -12.95 -3.28 2.21
CA MET A 57 -13.93 -2.21 2.20
C MET A 57 -15.37 -2.73 2.26
N ALA A 58 -15.66 -3.89 1.67
CA ALA A 58 -16.99 -4.50 1.71
C ALA A 58 -17.36 -5.03 3.11
N GLU A 59 -16.36 -5.48 3.87
CA GLU A 59 -16.54 -6.01 5.23
C GLU A 59 -16.42 -4.94 6.32
N SER A 60 -15.87 -3.77 5.98
CA SER A 60 -15.62 -2.68 6.94
C SER A 60 -16.85 -1.82 7.22
N SER A 61 -16.93 -1.31 8.44
CA SER A 61 -17.93 -0.31 8.84
C SER A 61 -17.71 1.03 8.13
N ILE A 62 -18.79 1.70 7.74
CA ILE A 62 -18.74 3.10 7.25
C ILE A 62 -18.48 4.12 8.37
N HIS A 63 -18.58 3.68 9.62
CA HIS A 63 -18.27 4.47 10.80
C HIS A 63 -16.96 4.00 11.41
N CYS A 64 -16.00 4.92 11.49
CA CYS A 64 -14.73 4.76 12.18
C CYS A 64 -14.53 6.01 13.05
N PRO A 65 -14.72 5.93 14.39
CA PRO A 65 -14.48 7.07 15.26
C PRO A 65 -13.00 7.48 15.17
N ALA A 66 -12.75 8.79 15.17
CA ALA A 66 -11.39 9.30 15.18
C ALA A 66 -10.72 8.99 16.53
N GLU A 67 -9.45 8.61 16.50
CA GLU A 67 -8.62 8.49 17.69
C GLU A 67 -8.24 9.89 18.18
N GLU A 68 -8.31 10.11 19.49
CA GLU A 68 -7.83 11.34 20.12
C GLU A 68 -6.30 11.30 20.17
N MET A 69 -5.65 12.33 19.64
CA MET A 69 -4.19 12.43 19.51
C MET A 69 -3.70 13.74 20.15
N ASP A 70 -2.49 13.76 20.68
CA ASP A 70 -1.83 14.96 21.17
C ASP A 70 -1.40 15.87 20.01
N SER A 71 -1.22 17.17 20.26
CA SER A 71 -0.76 18.12 19.23
C SER A 71 0.63 17.83 18.70
N GLU A 72 1.46 17.14 19.49
CA GLU A 72 2.83 16.78 19.13
C GLU A 72 2.98 15.37 18.55
N ASP A 73 1.88 14.61 18.43
CA ASP A 73 1.93 13.27 17.85
C ASP A 73 2.29 13.30 16.34
N PRO A 74 3.17 12.40 15.87
CA PRO A 74 3.61 12.40 14.49
C PRO A 74 2.48 11.95 13.55
N LEU A 75 2.04 12.86 12.67
CA LEU A 75 0.98 12.58 11.69
C LEU A 75 1.46 11.67 10.53
N TYR A 76 2.64 11.98 9.96
CA TYR A 76 3.24 11.19 8.88
C TYR A 76 4.75 11.43 8.75
N PHE A 77 5.44 10.49 8.11
CA PHE A 77 6.81 10.64 7.68
C PHE A 77 6.88 10.77 6.15
N TYR A 78 7.66 11.72 5.66
CA TYR A 78 7.93 11.88 4.23
C TYR A 78 9.43 11.90 3.97
N THR A 79 9.87 11.05 3.03
CA THR A 79 11.26 10.96 2.62
C THR A 79 11.51 11.89 1.43
N PRO A 80 12.30 12.98 1.58
CA PRO A 80 12.58 13.89 0.48
C PRO A 80 13.53 13.26 -0.53
N VAL A 81 13.32 13.57 -1.80
CA VAL A 81 14.21 13.16 -2.88
C VAL A 81 15.46 14.05 -2.86
N GLY A 82 16.64 13.46 -2.66
CA GLY A 82 17.91 14.21 -2.83
C GLY A 82 19.01 13.94 -1.79
N ARG A 83 18.75 13.21 -0.70
CA ARG A 83 19.82 12.72 0.17
C ARG A 83 20.04 11.23 -0.10
N ARG A 84 21.05 10.92 -0.92
CA ARG A 84 21.73 9.63 -0.77
C ARG A 84 22.42 9.69 0.59
N TYR A 85 21.87 9.00 1.58
CA TYR A 85 22.68 8.68 2.75
C TYR A 85 23.87 7.83 2.26
N PRO A 86 25.10 8.11 2.72
CA PRO A 86 26.26 7.26 2.39
C PRO A 86 26.06 5.82 2.84
#